data_AF-A0A7Z8W2B4-F1
#
_entry.id   AF-A0A7Z8W2B4-F1
#
_cell.length_a   1.000
_cell.length_b   1.000
_cell.length_c   1.000
_cell.angle_alpha   90.00
_cell.angle_beta   90.00
_cell.angle_gamma   90.00
#
_symmetry.space_group_name_H-M   'P 1'
#
loop_
_entity.id
_entity.type
_entity.pdbx_description
1 polymer ?
#
loop_
_entity_poly.entity_id
_entity_poly.type
_entity_poly.pdbx_seq_one_letter_code
_entity_poly.pdbx_strand_id
1 'polypeptide(L)'
;MEKFDLRPHMETWKKGLQEEQTERERSLQDNKEMLEIYNARLYCIREVMGAISEDDNDQLAELLKMQAEVKEHVEDLTEEIEELEKEINIHARLNLRLFVTIDENSKQTN
;
A
#
# COMPACT_ATOMS: atom_id res chain seq x y z
N MET A 1 8.38 45.96 9.30
CA MET A 1 8.13 44.52 9.22
C MET A 1 9.22 43.92 8.36
N GLU A 2 10.07 43.07 8.92
CA GLU A 2 11.00 42.27 8.11
C GLU A 2 10.19 41.40 7.14
N LYS A 3 10.64 41.29 5.89
CA LYS A 3 10.05 40.35 4.93
C LYS A 3 10.30 38.94 5.47
N PHE A 4 9.22 38.24 5.82
CA PHE A 4 9.30 36.84 6.21
C PHE A 4 9.70 36.00 5.00
N ASP A 5 10.85 35.34 5.06
CA ASP A 5 11.31 34.45 4.00
C ASP A 5 10.62 33.08 4.15
N LEU A 6 9.66 32.81 3.27
CA LEU A 6 8.89 31.57 3.26
C LEU A 6 9.66 30.39 2.65
N ARG A 7 10.81 30.61 1.98
CA ARG A 7 11.52 29.57 1.23
C ARG A 7 11.91 28.35 2.08
N PRO A 8 12.52 28.50 3.27
CA PRO A 8 12.90 27.33 4.07
C PRO A 8 11.70 26.48 4.49
N HIS A 9 10.55 27.13 4.73
CA HIS A 9 9.31 26.44 5.08
C HIS A 9 8.72 25.68 3.89
N MET A 10 8.75 26.26 2.69
CA MET A 10 8.31 25.59 1.47
C MET A 10 9.21 24.39 1.12
N GLU A 11 10.53 24.50 1.26
CA GLU A 11 11.44 23.37 1.05
C GLU A 11 11.26 22.26 2.10
N THR A 12 11.00 22.64 3.35
CA THR A 12 10.68 21.66 4.42
C THR A 12 9.39 20.91 4.08
N TRP A 13 8.36 21.62 3.63
CA TRP A 13 7.10 20.99 3.21
C TRP A 13 7.28 20.10 1.99
N LYS A 14 8.07 20.53 0.99
CA LYS A 14 8.44 19.73 -0.18
C LYS A 14 9.07 18.39 0.22
N LYS A 15 10.00 18.41 1.18
CA LYS A 15 10.62 17.19 1.72
C LYS A 15 9.58 16.28 2.40
N GLY A 16 8.68 16.85 3.19
CA GLY A 16 7.59 16.11 3.82
C GLY A 16 6.70 15.39 2.80
N LEU A 17 6.30 16.08 1.72
CA LEU A 17 5.51 15.48 0.63
C LEU A 17 6.24 14.31 -0.06
N GLN A 18 7.57 14.39 -0.20
CA GLN A 18 8.39 13.30 -0.75
C GLN A 18 8.46 12.10 0.19
N GLU A 19 8.60 12.35 1.50
CA GLU A 19 8.63 11.31 2.52
C GLU A 19 7.28 10.58 2.60
N GLU A 20 6.17 11.33 2.63
CA GLU A 20 4.81 10.75 2.60
C GLU A 20 4.55 9.93 1.34
N GLN A 21 5.04 10.37 0.17
CA GLN A 21 4.92 9.59 -1.07
C GLN A 21 5.71 8.28 -1.00
N THR A 22 6.92 8.34 -0.45
CA THR A 22 7.80 7.17 -0.28
C THR A 22 7.18 6.16 0.69
N GLU A 23 6.53 6.65 1.75
CA GLU A 23 5.84 5.80 2.72
C GLU A 23 4.66 5.06 2.09
N ARG A 24 3.80 5.75 1.31
CA ARG A 24 2.71 5.11 0.57
C ARG A 24 3.22 4.02 -0.37
N GLU A 25 4.29 4.29 -1.12
CA GLU A 25 4.89 3.33 -2.05
C GLU A 25 5.46 2.10 -1.32
N ARG A 26 6.06 2.30 -0.14
CA ARG A 26 6.49 1.18 0.71
C ARG A 26 5.30 0.36 1.20
N SER A 27 4.26 0.99 1.72
CA SER A 27 3.05 0.30 2.18
C SER A 27 2.39 -0.50 1.04
N LEU A 28 2.37 0.05 -0.19
CA LEU A 28 1.87 -0.68 -1.35
C LEU A 28 2.70 -1.94 -1.64
N GLN A 29 4.02 -1.84 -1.54
CA GLN A 29 4.90 -2.97 -1.74
C GLN A 29 4.71 -4.05 -0.66
N ASP A 30 4.63 -3.64 0.60
CA ASP A 30 4.42 -4.53 1.74
C ASP A 30 3.07 -5.26 1.62
N ASN A 31 2.01 -4.54 1.23
CA ASN A 31 0.69 -5.13 1.00
C ASN A 31 0.70 -6.14 -0.15
N LYS A 32 1.40 -5.84 -1.25
CA LYS A 32 1.55 -6.79 -2.37
C LYS A 32 2.30 -8.05 -1.97
N GLU A 33 3.37 -7.92 -1.19
CA GLU A 33 4.09 -9.08 -0.66
C GLU A 33 3.20 -9.94 0.26
N MET A 34 2.42 -9.29 1.14
CA MET A 34 1.46 -9.99 1.99
C MET A 34 0.37 -10.71 1.19
N LEU A 35 -0.09 -10.13 0.08
CA LEU A 35 -1.06 -10.78 -0.82
C LEU A 35 -0.47 -12.05 -1.46
N GLU A 36 0.80 -12.02 -1.87
CA GLU A 36 1.50 -13.21 -2.37
C GLU A 36 1.60 -14.31 -1.30
N ILE A 37 1.89 -13.93 -0.05
CA ILE A 37 1.91 -14.86 1.09
C ILE A 37 0.54 -15.50 1.30
N TYR A 38 -0.55 -14.73 1.29
CA TYR A 38 -1.88 -15.29 1.46
C TYR A 38 -2.28 -16.22 0.30
N ASN A 39 -1.92 -15.88 -0.94
CA ASN A 39 -2.14 -16.75 -2.09
C ASN A 39 -1.35 -18.07 -1.96
N ALA A 40 -0.11 -18.02 -1.49
CA ALA A 40 0.68 -19.22 -1.20
C ALA A 40 0.04 -20.07 -0.08
N ARG A 41 -0.50 -19.44 0.96
CA ARG A 41 -1.25 -20.14 2.02
C ARG A 41 -2.48 -20.86 1.46
N LEU A 42 -3.28 -20.20 0.60
CA LEU A 42 -4.43 -20.83 -0.06
C LEU A 42 -4.03 -22.03 -0.91
N TYR A 43 -2.92 -21.91 -1.63
CA TYR A 43 -2.37 -23.02 -2.41
C TYR A 43 -2.04 -24.22 -1.52
N CYS A 44 -1.27 -24.01 -0.46
CA CYS A 44 -0.91 -25.08 0.49
C CYS A 44 -2.15 -25.74 1.12
N ILE A 45 -3.15 -24.95 1.53
CA ILE A 45 -4.40 -25.49 2.11
C ILE A 45 -5.10 -26.40 1.10
N ARG A 46 -5.17 -26.01 -0.18
CA ARG A 46 -5.79 -26.82 -1.24
C ARG A 46 -5.05 -28.13 -1.49
N GLU A 47 -3.72 -28.08 -1.50
CA GLU A 47 -2.89 -29.29 -1.66
C GLU A 47 -3.13 -30.28 -0.51
N VAL A 48 -3.19 -29.79 0.74
CA VAL A 48 -3.49 -30.63 1.91
C VAL A 48 -4.90 -31.20 1.84
N MET A 49 -5.90 -30.38 1.49
CA MET A 49 -7.28 -30.86 1.32
C MET A 49 -7.39 -31.96 0.27
N GLY A 50 -6.63 -31.88 -0.83
CA GLY A 50 -6.62 -32.90 -1.88
C GLY A 50 -5.94 -34.21 -1.48
N ALA A 51 -5.14 -34.20 -0.41
CA ALA A 51 -4.42 -35.38 0.10
C ALA A 51 -5.15 -36.07 1.28
N ILE A 52 -6.20 -35.45 1.82
CA ILE A 52 -6.96 -36.00 2.95
C ILE A 52 -7.91 -37.11 2.48
N SER A 53 -8.02 -38.17 3.29
CA SER A 53 -9.00 -39.24 3.09
C SER A 53 -10.42 -38.71 3.22
N GLU A 54 -11.35 -39.18 2.39
CA GLU A 54 -12.77 -38.79 2.44
C GLU A 54 -13.43 -39.03 3.81
N ASP A 55 -12.85 -39.90 4.64
CA ASP A 55 -13.34 -40.23 5.98
C ASP A 55 -12.86 -39.26 7.09
N ASP A 56 -11.86 -38.41 6.83
CA ASP A 56 -11.28 -37.46 7.80
C ASP A 56 -12.03 -36.11 7.84
N ASN A 57 -13.34 -36.19 8.10
CA ASN A 57 -14.28 -35.07 8.01
C ASN A 57 -13.93 -33.89 8.94
N ASP A 58 -13.38 -34.15 10.13
CA ASP A 58 -13.03 -33.09 11.08
C ASP A 58 -11.84 -32.25 10.58
N GLN A 59 -10.82 -32.90 9.99
CA GLN A 59 -9.67 -32.19 9.41
C GLN A 59 -10.08 -31.38 8.18
N LEU A 60 -10.96 -31.93 7.34
CA LEU A 60 -11.50 -31.24 6.19
C LEU A 60 -12.29 -29.98 6.60
N ALA A 61 -13.09 -30.06 7.65
CA ALA A 61 -13.84 -28.93 8.18
C ALA A 61 -12.93 -27.79 8.66
N GLU A 62 -11.86 -28.11 9.40
CA GLU A 62 -10.89 -27.11 9.85
C GLU A 62 -10.14 -26.45 8.68
N LEU A 63 -9.75 -27.23 7.66
CA LEU A 63 -9.09 -26.67 6.47
C LEU A 63 -10.02 -25.79 5.63
N LEU A 64 -11.31 -26.13 5.53
CA LEU A 64 -12.31 -25.29 4.88
C LEU A 64 -12.46 -23.96 5.61
N LYS A 65 -12.45 -23.97 6.95
CA LYS A 65 -12.48 -22.76 7.76
C LYS A 65 -11.22 -21.91 7.54
N MET A 66 -10.04 -22.50 7.63
CA MET A 66 -8.77 -21.82 7.32
C MET A 66 -8.76 -21.22 5.91
N GLN A 67 -9.30 -21.95 4.92
CA GLN A 67 -9.40 -21.44 3.55
C GLN A 67 -10.33 -20.23 3.47
N ALA A 68 -11.47 -20.25 4.15
CA ALA A 68 -12.42 -19.14 4.17
C ALA A 68 -11.79 -17.89 4.80
N GLU A 69 -11.13 -18.03 5.96
CA GLU A 69 -10.44 -16.93 6.64
C GLU A 69 -9.35 -16.30 5.76
N VAL A 70 -8.54 -17.12 5.08
CA VAL A 70 -7.50 -16.58 4.19
C VAL A 70 -8.10 -15.92 2.94
N LYS A 71 -9.23 -16.41 2.42
CA LYS A 71 -9.93 -15.77 1.29
C LYS A 71 -10.45 -14.39 1.66
N GLU A 72 -11.05 -14.25 2.83
CA GLU A 72 -11.51 -12.95 3.36
C GLU A 72 -10.34 -11.95 3.43
N HIS A 73 -9.20 -12.36 4.00
CA HIS A 73 -8.00 -11.52 4.03
C HIS A 73 -7.45 -11.15 2.64
N VAL A 74 -7.59 -12.04 1.65
CA VAL A 74 -7.19 -11.73 0.26
C VAL A 74 -8.10 -10.68 -0.35
N GLU A 75 -9.42 -10.78 -0.11
CA GLU A 75 -10.41 -9.83 -0.61
C GLU A 75 -10.17 -8.43 -0.01
N ASP A 76 -10.06 -8.34 1.32
CA ASP A 76 -9.79 -7.08 2.04
C ASP A 76 -8.49 -6.43 1.54
N LEU A 77 -7.40 -7.20 1.49
CA LEU A 77 -6.08 -6.67 1.11
C LEU A 77 -6.04 -6.26 -0.37
N THR A 78 -6.83 -6.90 -1.24
CA THR A 78 -6.93 -6.51 -2.65
C THR A 78 -7.61 -5.14 -2.77
N GLU A 79 -8.67 -4.90 -2.00
CA GLU A 79 -9.34 -3.58 -1.97
C GLU A 79 -8.39 -2.50 -1.43
N GLU A 80 -7.68 -2.76 -0.33
CA GLU A 80 -6.68 -1.83 0.22
C GLU A 80 -5.58 -1.48 -0.80
N ILE A 81 -5.08 -2.47 -1.54
CA ILE A 81 -4.08 -2.25 -2.60
C ILE A 81 -4.64 -1.34 -3.69
N GLU A 82 -5.87 -1.59 -4.16
CA GLU A 82 -6.49 -0.76 -5.20
C GLU A 82 -6.71 0.69 -4.75
N GLU A 83 -7.13 0.89 -3.50
CA GLU A 83 -7.29 2.23 -2.92
C GLU A 83 -5.96 2.96 -2.82
N LEU A 84 -4.91 2.28 -2.33
CA LEU A 84 -3.59 2.85 -2.16
C LEU A 84 -2.92 3.17 -3.51
N GLU A 85 -3.10 2.33 -4.53
CA GLU A 85 -2.63 2.62 -5.89
C GLU A 85 -3.29 3.88 -6.48
N LYS A 86 -4.60 4.06 -6.24
CA LYS A 86 -5.34 5.27 -6.64
C LYS A 86 -4.78 6.49 -5.91
N GLU A 87 -4.58 6.40 -4.59
CA GLU A 87 -4.03 7.48 -3.78
C GLU A 87 -2.63 7.88 -4.26
N ILE A 88 -1.72 6.92 -4.44
CA ILE A 88 -0.35 7.13 -4.94
C ILE A 88 -0.36 7.87 -6.27
N ASN A 89 -1.21 7.48 -7.23
CA ASN A 89 -1.27 8.14 -8.53
C ASN A 89 -1.83 9.57 -8.45
N ILE A 90 -2.79 9.83 -7.56
CA ILE A 90 -3.30 11.19 -7.31
C ILE A 90 -2.19 12.06 -6.71
N HIS A 91 -1.53 11.57 -5.66
CA HIS A 91 -0.49 12.30 -4.94
C HIS A 91 0.76 12.51 -5.78
N ALA A 92 1.18 11.55 -6.61
CA ALA A 92 2.31 11.74 -7.53
C ALA A 92 2.09 12.93 -8.48
N ARG A 93 0.87 13.07 -9.03
CA ARG A 93 0.52 14.18 -9.93
C ARG A 93 0.40 15.51 -9.19
N LEU A 94 -0.17 15.51 -7.98
CA LEU A 94 -0.27 16.71 -7.15
C LEU A 94 1.12 17.19 -6.71
N ASN A 95 1.95 16.28 -6.21
CA ASN A 95 3.31 16.55 -5.76
C ASN A 95 4.15 17.17 -6.89
N LEU A 96 4.05 16.66 -8.13
CA LEU A 96 4.74 17.27 -9.27
C LEU A 96 4.39 18.76 -9.46
N ARG A 97 3.10 19.11 -9.37
CA ARG A 97 2.62 20.50 -9.53
C ARG A 97 3.05 21.38 -8.34
N LEU A 98 2.97 20.84 -7.13
CA LEU A 98 3.40 21.53 -5.92
C LEU A 98 4.90 21.80 -5.95
N PHE A 99 5.71 20.84 -6.37
CA PHE A 99 7.17 20.98 -6.45
C PHE A 99 7.59 22.06 -7.44
N VAL A 100 6.96 22.10 -8.62
CA VAL A 100 7.19 23.18 -9.60
C VAL A 100 6.85 24.54 -8.98
N THR A 101 5.69 24.64 -8.33
CA THR A 101 5.24 25.89 -7.69
C THR A 101 6.23 26.35 -6.61
N ILE A 102 6.68 25.43 -5.75
CA ILE A 102 7.67 25.71 -4.70
C ILE A 102 8.99 26.17 -5.33
N ASP A 103 9.49 25.46 -6.33
CA ASP A 103 10.76 25.76 -7.00
C ASP A 103 10.74 27.12 -7.70
N GLU A 104 9.62 27.51 -8.30
CA GLU A 104 9.44 28.82 -8.93
C GLU A 104 9.42 29.95 -7.89
N ASN A 105 8.71 29.77 -6.78
CA ASN A 105 8.68 30.76 -5.69
C ASN A 105 10.04 30.89 -4.99
N SER A 106 10.81 29.81 -4.93
CA SER A 106 12.20 29.81 -4.44
C SER A 106 13.15 30.61 -5.35
N LYS A 107 12.84 30.76 -6.66
CA LYS A 107 13.68 31.45 -7.65
C LYS A 107 13.32 32.93 -7.88
N GLN A 108 12.06 33.33 -7.72
CA GLN A 108 11.55 34.68 -8.07
C GLN A 108 11.94 35.80 -7.09
N THR A 109 12.78 35.54 -6.09
CA THR A 109 13.13 36.51 -5.03
C THR A 109 14.56 37.07 -5.12
N ASN A 110 15.25 36.92 -6.26
CA ASN A 110 16.51 37.62 -6.57
C ASN A 110 16.27 38.99 -7.21
#